data_AF-A0A973EDB6-F1
#
_entry.id   AF-A0A973EDB6-F1
#
_cell.length_a   1.000
_cell.length_b   1.000
_cell.length_c   1.000
_cell.angle_alpha   90.00
_cell.angle_beta   90.00
_cell.angle_gamma   90.00
#
_symmetry.space_group_name_H-M   'P 1'
#
loop_
_entity.id
_entity.type
_entity.pdbx_description
1 polymer ?
#
loop_
_entity_poly.entity_id
_entity_poly.type
_entity_poly.pdbx_seq_one_letter_code
_entity_poly.pdbx_strand_id
1 'polypeptide(L)' 'MTAPIVSAQRQTHLKQLEAESIHIIREVAAEFGNPVMLYSIGKDSSV' A
#
# COMPACT_ATOMS: atom_id res chain seq x y z
N MET A 1 -5.50 -22.60 15.08
CA MET A 1 -5.81 -21.16 14.92
C MET A 1 -4.71 -20.36 15.63
N THR A 2 -3.59 -20.14 14.95
CA THR A 2 -2.45 -19.37 15.50
C THR A 2 -2.41 -18.02 14.80
N ALA A 3 -2.70 -16.94 15.53
CA ALA A 3 -2.57 -15.59 15.00
C ALA A 3 -1.10 -15.28 14.69
N PRO A 4 -0.78 -14.60 13.57
CA PRO A 4 0.59 -14.24 13.27
C PRO A 4 1.10 -13.23 14.31
N ILE A 5 2.21 -13.57 14.95
CA ILE A 5 2.93 -12.67 15.87
C ILE A 5 3.71 -11.64 15.05
N VAL A 6 3.02 -10.58 14.62
CA VAL A 6 3.65 -9.39 14.03
C VAL A 6 4.07 -8.48 15.18
N SER A 7 5.37 -8.16 15.28
CA SER A 7 5.89 -7.26 16.32
C SER A 7 5.26 -5.87 16.22
N ALA A 8 5.12 -5.19 17.37
CA ALA A 8 4.54 -3.86 17.42
C ALA A 8 5.30 -2.86 16.53
N GLN A 9 6.63 -2.93 16.50
CA GLN A 9 7.48 -2.12 15.62
C GLN A 9 7.24 -2.39 14.13
N ARG A 10 6.99 -3.65 13.76
CA ARG A 10 6.65 -4.00 12.38
C ARG A 10 5.26 -3.46 12.01
N GLN A 11 4.29 -3.50 12.91
CA GLN A 11 2.97 -2.93 12.64
C GLN A 11 3.04 -1.40 12.47
N THR A 12 3.82 -0.69 13.29
CA THR A 12 3.98 0.77 13.13
C THR A 12 4.66 1.11 11.81
N HIS A 13 5.68 0.35 11.42
CA HIS A 13 6.36 0.55 10.14
C HIS A 13 5.43 0.28 8.94
N LEU A 14 4.66 -0.80 8.96
CA LEU A 14 3.72 -1.11 7.87
C LEU A 14 2.61 -0.06 7.75
N LYS A 15 2.10 0.46 8.87
CA LYS A 15 1.12 1.57 8.86
C LYS A 15 1.70 2.84 8.26
N GLN A 16 2.98 3.13 8.53
CA GLN A 16 3.64 4.27 7.92
C GLN A 16 3.74 4.09 6.39
N LEU A 17 4.20 2.92 5.93
CA LEU A 17 4.30 2.61 4.50
C LEU A 17 2.93 2.65 3.80
N GLU A 18 1.89 2.18 4.47
CA GLU A 18 0.50 2.25 3.97
C GLU A 18 0.04 3.70 3.81
N ALA A 19 0.29 4.55 4.82
CA ALA A 19 -0.08 5.96 4.77
C ALA A 19 0.67 6.71 3.65
N GLU A 20 1.98 6.47 3.50
CA GLU A 20 2.79 7.05 2.43
C GLU A 20 2.33 6.58 1.04
N SER A 21 2.04 5.29 0.87
CA SER A 21 1.57 4.74 -0.41
C SER A 21 0.20 5.31 -0.82
N ILE A 22 -0.74 5.42 0.14
CA ILE A 22 -2.05 6.04 -0.10
C ILE A 22 -1.90 7.51 -0.47
N HIS A 23 -0.98 8.23 0.18
CA HIS A 23 -0.71 9.63 -0.13
C HIS A 23 -0.29 9.80 -1.59
N ILE A 24 0.71 9.03 -2.05
CA ILE A 24 1.21 9.08 -3.42
C ILE A 24 0.09 8.75 -4.43
N ILE A 25 -0.70 7.70 -4.17
CA ILE A 25 -1.81 7.32 -5.06
C ILE A 25 -2.84 8.45 -5.16
N ARG A 26 -3.12 9.15 -4.04
CA ARG A 26 -4.06 10.29 -4.03
C ARG A 26 -3.51 11.50 -4.76
N GLU A 27 -2.22 11.78 -4.66
CA GLU A 27 -1.57 12.84 -5.43
C GLU A 27 -1.70 12.57 -6.93
N VAL A 28 -1.37 11.35 -7.39
CA VAL A 28 -1.53 10.96 -8.79
C VAL A 28 -2.99 11.06 -9.25
N ALA A 29 -3.95 10.65 -8.42
CA ALA A 29 -5.37 10.77 -8.73
C ALA A 29 -5.84 12.23 -8.82
N ALA A 30 -5.20 13.17 -8.10
CA ALA A 30 -5.53 14.58 -8.13
C ALA A 30 -4.85 15.34 -9.28
N GLU A 31 -3.63 14.96 -9.65
CA GLU A 31 -2.81 15.68 -10.64
C GLU A 31 -3.04 15.22 -12.08
N PHE A 32 -3.48 13.99 -12.31
CA PHE A 32 -3.60 13.40 -13.64
C PHE A 32 -5.06 13.16 -14.03
N GLY A 33 -5.42 13.45 -15.28
CA GLY A 33 -6.81 13.34 -15.77
C GLY A 33 -7.27 11.93 -16.15
N ASN A 34 -6.34 11.00 -16.39
CA ASN A 34 -6.66 9.59 -16.69
C ASN A 34 -5.59 8.64 -16.11
N PRO A 35 -5.47 8.57 -14.78
CA PRO A 35 -4.52 7.67 -14.13
C PRO A 35 -5.00 6.22 -14.28
N VAL A 36 -4.05 5.30 -14.49
CA VAL A 36 -4.32 3.85 -14.60
C VAL A 36 -3.44 3.09 -13.61
N MET A 37 -3.95 1.98 -13.10
CA MET A 37 -3.20 1.06 -12.26
C MET A 37 -2.83 -0.18 -13.08
N LEU A 38 -1.53 -0.50 -13.15
CA LEU A 38 -1.03 -1.68 -13.84
C LEU A 38 -1.14 -2.89 -12.90
N TYR A 39 -2.15 -3.73 -13.11
CA TYR A 39 -2.36 -4.95 -12.34
C TYR A 39 -1.83 -6.17 -13.09
N SER A 40 -0.89 -6.90 -12.48
CA SER A 40 -0.21 -8.04 -13.10
C SER A 40 -0.46 -9.39 -12.41
N ILE A 41 -1.36 -9.44 -11.42
CA ILE A 41 -1.67 -10.65 -10.62
C ILE A 41 -0.45 -11.15 -9.79
N GLY A 42 0.64 -10.37 -9.75
CA GLY A 42 1.84 -10.68 -8.96
C GLY A 42 1.71 -10.23 -7.50
N LYS A 43 2.67 -10.63 -6.65
CA LYS A 43 2.69 -10.23 -5.23
C LYS A 43 2.72 -8.71 -5.07
N ASP A 44 3.51 -8.02 -5.90
CA ASP A 44 3.74 -6.58 -5.79
C ASP A 44 2.60 -5.74 -6.37
N SER A 45 1.73 -6.35 -7.17
CA SER A 45 0.51 -5.72 -7.67
C SER A 45 -0.75 -6.14 -6.88
N SER A 46 -0.64 -7.11 -5.95
CA SER A 46 -1.74 -7.60 -5.11
C SER A 46 -1.60 -7.22 -3.63
N VAL A 47 -0.61 -6.39 -3.30
CA VAL A 47 -0.20 -6.02 -1.94
C VAL A 47 -1.38 -5.50 -1.12
#